data_AF-A0A7C6C7B9-F1
#
_entry.id   AF-A0A7C6C7B9-F1
#
_cell.length_a   1.000
_cell.length_b   1.000
_cell.length_c   1.000
_cell.angle_alpha   90.00
_cell.angle_beta   90.00
_cell.angle_gamma   90.00
#
_symmetry.space_group_name_H-M   'P 1'
#
loop_
_entity.id
_entity.type
_entity.pdbx_description
1 polymer ?
#
loop_
_entity_poly.entity_id
_entity_poly.type
_entity_poly.pdbx_seq_one_letter_code
_entity_poly.pdbx_strand_id
1 'polypeptide(L)' 'FGARPLKRAIQKYIEDEMAEQILRTGLKEGDILRVDFDSEKQQIIMQTDEAK' A
#
# COMPACT_ATOMS: atom_id res chain seq x y z
N PHE A 1 -24.98 0.76 9.24
CA PHE A 1 -23.78 0.14 8.66
C PHE A 1 -23.30 0.94 7.44
N GLY A 2 -22.85 2.19 7.63
CA GLY A 2 -22.35 3.07 6.55
C GLY A 2 -20.92 2.72 6.12
N ALA A 3 -20.15 3.64 5.52
CA ALA A 3 -18.81 3.39 4.95
C ALA A 3 -17.70 2.90 5.91
N ARG A 4 -17.99 2.63 7.19
CA ARG A 4 -17.03 2.09 8.17
C ARG A 4 -16.37 0.77 7.72
N PRO A 5 -17.09 -0.21 7.11
CA PRO A 5 -16.45 -1.40 6.56
C PRO A 5 -15.44 -1.06 5.45
N LEU A 6 -15.76 -0.09 4.60
CA LEU A 6 -14.87 0.34 3.52
C LEU A 6 -13.59 0.97 4.07
N LYS A 7 -13.73 1.88 5.06
CA LYS A 7 -12.57 2.46 5.76
C LYS A 7 -11.68 1.38 6.38
N ARG A 8 -12.28 0.37 7.01
CA ARG A 8 -11.54 -0.74 7.64
C ARG A 8 -10.85 -1.64 6.61
N ALA A 9 -11.46 -1.84 5.44
CA ALA A 9 -10.85 -2.58 4.35
C ALA A 9 -9.63 -1.84 3.79
N ILE A 10 -9.75 -0.53 3.51
CA ILE A 10 -8.62 0.30 3.04
C ILE A 10 -7.48 0.26 4.06
N GLN A 11 -7.79 0.47 5.34
CA GLN A 11 -6.80 0.46 6.41
C GLN A 11 -6.05 -0.89 6.49
N LYS A 12 -6.80 -2.01 6.48
CA LYS A 12 -6.19 -3.34 6.59
C LYS A 12 -5.39 -3.76 5.36
N TYR A 13 -5.90 -3.53 4.16
CA TYR A 13 -5.30 -4.08 2.94
C TYR A 13 -4.31 -3.14 2.26
N ILE A 14 -4.36 -1.84 2.58
CA ILE A 14 -3.49 -0.83 1.98
C ILE A 14 -2.60 -0.22 3.05
N GLU A 15 -3.15 0.42 4.10
CA GLU A 15 -2.34 1.15 5.09
C GLU A 15 -1.39 0.22 5.86
N ASP A 16 -1.87 -0.93 6.35
CA ASP A 16 -1.06 -1.88 7.13
C ASP A 16 0.08 -2.48 6.29
N GLU A 17 -0.21 -2.92 5.07
CA GLU A 17 0.79 -3.49 4.14
C GLU A 17 1.84 -2.45 3.71
N MET A 18 1.41 -1.20 3.45
CA MET A 18 2.33 -0.10 3.15
C MET A 18 3.25 0.20 4.34
N ALA A 19 2.71 0.21 5.56
CA ALA A 19 3.50 0.46 6.76
C ALA A 19 4.58 -0.62 6.96
N GLU A 20 4.24 -1.89 6.73
CA GLU A 20 5.20 -2.99 6.80
C GLU A 20 6.31 -2.84 5.74
N GLN A 21 5.96 -2.46 4.51
CA GLN A 21 6.93 -2.22 3.44
C GLN A 21 7.87 -1.04 3.77
N ILE A 22 7.35 0.06 4.32
CA ILE A 22 8.15 1.21 4.77
C ILE A 22 9.18 0.79 5.80
N LEU A 23 8.78 -0.02 6.79
CA LEU A 23 9.68 -0.52 7.82
C LEU A 23 10.77 -1.45 7.26
N ARG A 24 10.44 -2.25 6.23
CA ARG A 24 11.38 -3.23 5.63
C ARG A 24 12.35 -2.61 4.63
N THR A 25 11.89 -1.68 3.80
CA THR A 25 12.64 -1.16 2.64
C THR A 25 13.44 0.10 2.94
N GLY A 26 13.21 0.75 4.08
CA GLY A 26 13.93 1.98 4.44
C GLY A 26 13.65 3.12 3.47
N LEU A 27 12.41 3.19 2.97
CA LEU A 27 11.89 4.25 2.10
C LEU A 27 12.36 5.61 2.59
N LYS A 28 12.97 6.39 1.70
CA LYS A 28 13.49 7.71 2.00
C LYS A 28 12.48 8.77 1.61
N GLU A 29 12.63 9.93 2.23
CA GLU A 29 11.84 11.08 1.87
C GLU A 29 12.08 11.45 0.40
N GLY A 30 11.00 11.54 -0.37
CA GLY A 30 11.04 11.77 -1.81
C GLY A 30 10.73 10.54 -2.67
N ASP A 31 10.85 9.32 -2.12
CA ASP A 31 10.54 8.10 -2.86
C ASP A 31 9.04 7.99 -3.17
N ILE A 32 8.73 7.44 -4.35
CA ILE A 32 7.36 7.25 -4.80
C ILE A 32 6.97 5.79 -4.60
N LEU A 33 6.02 5.55 -3.71
CA LEU A 33 5.40 4.23 -3.55
C LEU A 33 4.14 4.14 -4.41
N ARG A 34 4.18 3.29 -5.44
CA ARG A 34 3.03 2.98 -6.30
C ARG A 34 2.30 1.75 -5.77
N VAL A 35 1.03 1.93 -5.46
CA VAL A 35 0.14 0.84 -5.02
C VAL A 35 -0.85 0.53 -6.14
N ASP A 36 -0.96 -0.73 -6.51
CA ASP A 36 -1.87 -1.23 -7.53
C ASP A 36 -2.61 -2.49 -7.06
N PHE A 37 -3.64 -2.91 -7.79
CA PHE A 37 -4.38 -4.13 -7.50
C PHE A 37 -4.28 -5.09 -8.69
N ASP A 38 -3.68 -6.26 -8.45
CA ASP A 38 -3.67 -7.35 -9.40
C ASP A 38 -5.05 -8.01 -9.43
N SER A 39 -5.83 -7.74 -10.48
CA SER A 39 -7.16 -8.34 -10.65
C SER A 39 -7.11 -9.84 -10.91
N GLU A 40 -6.02 -10.38 -11.46
CA GLU A 40 -5.89 -11.82 -11.74
C GLU A 40 -5.56 -12.60 -10.48
N LYS A 41 -4.63 -12.07 -9.67
CA LYS A 41 -4.18 -12.71 -8.42
C LYS A 41 -4.93 -12.24 -7.19
N GLN A 42 -5.85 -11.28 -7.34
CA GLN A 42 -6.66 -10.71 -6.26
C GLN A 42 -5.81 -10.21 -5.08
N GLN A 43 -4.71 -9.51 -5.39
CA GLN A 43 -3.72 -9.06 -4.41
C GLN A 43 -3.30 -7.62 -4.66
N ILE A 44 -2.94 -6.93 -3.58
CA ILE A 44 -2.34 -5.60 -3.65
C ILE A 44 -0.87 -5.76 -4.04
N ILE A 45 -0.41 -4.95 -4.99
CA ILE A 45 0.98 -4.90 -5.43
C ILE A 45 1.54 -3.54 -5.05
N MET A 46 2.76 -3.52 -4.52
CA MET A 46 3.46 -2.28 -4.18
C MET A 46 4.81 -2.25 -4.87
N GLN A 47 5.11 -1.12 -5.52
CA GLN A 47 6.35 -0.89 -6.25
C GLN A 47 6.95 0.43 -5.78
N THR A 48 8.24 0.43 -5.47
CA THR A 48 8.98 1.64 -5.11
C THR A 48 9.73 2.15 -6.32
N ASP A 49 9.47 3.40 -6.70
CA ASP A 49 10.26 4.14 -7.66
C ASP A 49 11.19 5.10 -6.90
N GLU A 50 12.50 4.99 -7.11
CA GLU A 50 13.49 5.90 -6.53
C GLU A 50 13.27 7.31 -7.10
N ALA A 51 13.25 8.29 -6.19
CA ALA A 51 13.28 9.69 -6.61
C ALA A 51 14.64 9.97 -7.29
N LYS A 52 14.62 10.49 -8.52
CA LYS A 52 15.83 10.92 -9.23
C LYS A 52 16.54 12.07 -8.53
#